data_AF-A0AAP0QCQ2-F1
#
_entry.id   AF-A0AAP0QCQ2-F1
#
_cell.length_a   1.000
_cell.length_b   1.000
_cell.length_c   1.000
_cell.angle_alpha   90.00
_cell.angle_beta   90.00
_cell.angle_gamma   90.00
#
_symmetry.space_group_name_H-M   'P 1'
#
loop_
_entity.id
_entity.type
_entity.pdbx_description
1 polymer ?
#
loop_
_entity_poly.entity_id
_entity_poly.type
_entity_poly.pdbx_seq_one_letter_code
_entity_poly.pdbx_strand_id
1 'polypeptide(L)'
;MAVDQKNKLNPNPEAERRENNNNKLPNFLLSVRLKYVKLGYHYLISNALYLLLVAILAISSAHLSNLSVQDIVQLWSQLRHNLVTVTVCPSLLVFLGTLYFMSRPRKVYLVDFACYKPGPERQGTREFFMERSAKIGCFSEENLAFQKKILERSGLGQHTYFPEVVMRFPPNPCMAEARKEAETVMFGAIDELLSKTGVKAKDIGILVVNCSGFCPTPSLSAMIVNHYKLRGNIMSYNLGGMGCSAALISVDLAKQLLQVKFLSLPFIINI
;
A
#
# COMPACT_ATOMS: atom_id res chain seq x y z
N MET A 1 40.67 -0.10 -70.58
CA MET A 1 40.58 -1.50 -71.04
C MET A 1 39.58 -2.19 -70.12
N ALA A 2 38.28 -2.11 -70.40
CA ALA A 2 37.53 -2.83 -71.44
C ALA A 2 37.14 -4.27 -71.01
N VAL A 3 35.81 -4.42 -70.80
CA VAL A 3 34.97 -5.55 -71.24
C VAL A 3 35.11 -6.85 -70.38
N ASP A 4 34.06 -7.48 -69.84
CA ASP A 4 32.86 -7.93 -70.55
C ASP A 4 31.61 -8.11 -69.65
N GLN A 5 30.45 -7.86 -70.26
CA GLN A 5 29.09 -8.10 -69.77
C GLN A 5 28.64 -9.53 -70.10
N LYS A 6 27.76 -10.12 -69.28
CA LYS A 6 26.51 -10.77 -69.75
C LYS A 6 25.67 -11.20 -68.55
N ASN A 7 24.57 -10.48 -68.28
CA ASN A 7 23.22 -10.76 -68.79
C ASN A 7 22.56 -11.94 -68.04
N LYS A 8 22.05 -11.67 -66.83
CA LYS A 8 21.09 -12.55 -66.15
C LYS A 8 19.68 -12.13 -66.56
N LEU A 9 19.07 -12.93 -67.44
CA LEU A 9 17.65 -12.87 -67.74
C LEU A 9 16.90 -13.71 -66.69
N ASN A 10 15.95 -13.07 -66.03
CA ASN A 10 15.02 -13.60 -65.06
C ASN A 10 14.01 -14.56 -65.73
N PRO A 11 13.60 -15.66 -65.06
CA PRO A 11 12.21 -16.09 -65.17
C PRO A 11 11.53 -16.22 -63.81
N ASN A 12 10.52 -15.36 -63.64
CA ASN A 12 9.27 -15.50 -62.91
C ASN A 12 9.28 -15.88 -61.39
N PRO A 13 9.09 -14.89 -60.47
CA PRO A 13 8.86 -15.12 -59.04
C PRO A 13 7.50 -15.72 -58.66
N GLU A 14 6.62 -16.00 -59.63
CA GLU A 14 5.25 -16.49 -59.34
C GLU A 14 5.17 -17.99 -59.02
N ALA A 15 6.26 -18.75 -59.18
CA ALA A 15 6.28 -20.20 -58.92
C ALA A 15 6.69 -20.58 -57.47
N GLU A 16 7.41 -19.72 -56.74
CA GLU A 16 7.75 -19.97 -55.32
C GLU A 16 6.73 -19.36 -54.34
N ARG A 17 5.71 -18.67 -54.86
CA ARG A 17 4.66 -18.01 -54.07
C ARG A 17 3.44 -18.92 -53.80
N ARG A 18 3.63 -20.25 -53.84
CA ARG A 18 2.59 -21.25 -53.56
C ARG A 18 3.05 -22.34 -52.61
N GLU A 19 3.66 -21.97 -51.49
CA GLU A 19 3.60 -22.80 -50.28
C GLU A 19 3.96 -21.91 -49.08
N ASN A 20 3.29 -22.12 -47.95
CA ASN A 20 3.48 -21.39 -46.68
C ASN A 20 2.83 -20.00 -46.51
N ASN A 21 1.64 -19.79 -47.07
CA ASN A 21 0.70 -18.82 -46.51
C ASN A 21 -0.46 -19.54 -45.79
N ASN A 22 -0.14 -20.27 -44.73
CA ASN A 22 -1.15 -20.74 -43.77
C ASN A 22 -1.17 -19.80 -42.57
N ASN A 23 -2.02 -18.78 -42.66
CA ASN A 23 -2.54 -18.00 -41.55
C ASN A 23 -3.09 -18.92 -40.45
N LYS A 24 -2.25 -19.34 -39.49
CA LYS A 24 -2.73 -19.91 -38.24
C LYS A 24 -3.12 -18.75 -37.32
N LEU A 25 -4.39 -18.38 -37.36
CA LEU A 25 -5.02 -17.57 -36.32
C LEU A 25 -4.65 -18.16 -34.94
N PRO A 26 -4.33 -17.33 -33.92
CA PRO A 26 -4.05 -17.83 -32.59
C PRO A 26 -5.28 -18.58 -32.08
N ASN A 27 -5.07 -19.83 -31.65
CA ASN A 27 -6.12 -20.70 -31.13
C ASN A 27 -6.63 -20.15 -29.78
N PHE A 28 -7.58 -19.22 -29.84
CA PHE A 28 -8.21 -18.60 -28.65
C PHE A 28 -8.78 -19.66 -27.69
N LEU A 29 -9.30 -20.77 -28.20
CA LEU A 29 -9.83 -21.88 -27.38
C LEU A 29 -8.78 -22.53 -26.48
N LEU A 30 -7.52 -22.62 -26.92
CA LEU A 30 -6.40 -23.15 -26.12
C LEU A 30 -6.02 -22.18 -25.00
N SER A 31 -5.99 -20.87 -25.30
CA SER A 31 -5.71 -19.83 -24.29
C SER A 31 -6.81 -19.74 -23.22
N VAL A 32 -8.07 -19.92 -23.63
CA VAL A 32 -9.24 -19.93 -22.74
C VAL A 32 -9.22 -21.17 -21.85
N ARG A 33 -8.95 -22.37 -22.41
CA ARG A 33 -8.76 -23.60 -21.61
C ARG A 33 -7.64 -23.47 -20.59
N LEU A 34 -6.48 -22.92 -20.96
CA LEU A 34 -5.35 -22.72 -20.04
C LEU A 34 -5.68 -21.73 -18.91
N LYS A 35 -6.46 -20.69 -19.20
CA LYS A 35 -6.93 -19.72 -18.19
C LYS A 35 -7.87 -20.37 -17.16
N TYR A 36 -8.81 -21.22 -17.62
CA TYR A 36 -9.70 -21.96 -16.71
C TYR A 36 -9.00 -23.08 -15.95
N VAL A 37 -8.00 -23.74 -16.56
CA VAL A 37 -7.18 -24.74 -15.87
C VAL A 37 -6.32 -24.08 -14.78
N LYS A 38 -5.73 -22.92 -15.06
CA LYS A 38 -4.94 -22.17 -14.07
C LYS A 38 -5.82 -21.62 -12.94
N LEU A 39 -7.05 -21.19 -13.25
CA LEU A 39 -8.04 -20.78 -12.25
C LEU A 39 -8.49 -21.96 -11.39
N GLY A 40 -8.75 -23.11 -12.01
CA GLY A 40 -9.10 -24.35 -11.31
C GLY A 40 -7.97 -24.85 -10.41
N TYR A 41 -6.72 -24.83 -10.88
CA TYR A 41 -5.55 -25.14 -10.06
C TYR A 41 -5.36 -24.16 -8.92
N HIS A 42 -5.53 -22.86 -9.16
CA HIS A 42 -5.43 -21.87 -8.10
C HIS A 42 -6.54 -22.05 -7.05
N TYR A 43 -7.75 -22.41 -7.46
CA TYR A 43 -8.87 -22.69 -6.57
C TYR A 43 -8.65 -24.00 -5.78
N LEU A 44 -8.14 -25.04 -6.44
CA LEU A 44 -7.77 -26.32 -5.82
C LEU A 44 -6.66 -26.15 -4.79
N ILE A 45 -5.60 -25.40 -5.11
CA ILE A 45 -4.48 -25.15 -4.19
C ILE A 45 -4.92 -24.25 -3.03
N SER A 46 -5.69 -23.19 -3.31
CA SER A 46 -6.15 -22.26 -2.27
C SER A 46 -7.16 -22.89 -1.32
N ASN A 47 -7.94 -23.87 -1.79
CA ASN A 47 -8.95 -24.58 -0.99
C ASN A 47 -8.58 -26.04 -0.68
N ALA A 48 -7.33 -26.45 -0.93
CA ALA A 48 -6.87 -27.83 -0.76
C ALA A 48 -7.11 -28.32 0.69
N LEU A 49 -6.85 -27.45 1.66
CA LEU A 49 -7.09 -27.73 3.08
C LEU A 49 -8.57 -27.97 3.38
N TYR A 50 -9.48 -27.21 2.75
CA TYR A 50 -10.93 -27.42 2.92
C TYR A 50 -11.40 -28.70 2.26
N LEU A 51 -10.91 -29.02 1.06
CA LEU A 51 -11.24 -30.27 0.37
C LEU A 51 -10.72 -31.50 1.13
N LEU A 52 -9.51 -31.41 1.67
CA LEU A 52 -8.94 -32.45 2.52
C LEU A 52 -9.70 -32.58 3.84
N LEU A 53 -10.13 -31.47 4.45
CA LEU A 53 -10.99 -31.48 5.63
C LEU A 53 -12.33 -32.17 5.36
N VAL A 54 -12.98 -31.84 4.23
CA VAL A 54 -14.24 -32.47 3.81
C VAL A 54 -14.06 -33.96 3.55
N ALA A 55 -12.95 -34.36 2.91
CA ALA A 55 -12.63 -35.78 2.71
C ALA A 55 -12.41 -36.51 4.04
N ILE A 56 -11.68 -35.92 4.99
CA ILE A 56 -11.50 -36.47 6.33
C ILE A 56 -12.83 -36.57 7.08
N LEU A 57 -13.70 -35.57 7.00
CA LEU A 57 -15.03 -35.59 7.60
C LEU A 57 -15.92 -36.66 6.96
N ALA A 58 -15.85 -36.85 5.64
CA ALA A 58 -16.60 -37.90 4.94
C ALA A 58 -16.11 -39.30 5.34
N ILE A 59 -14.79 -39.52 5.36
CA ILE A 59 -14.18 -40.80 5.78
C ILE A 59 -14.52 -41.10 7.24
N SER A 60 -14.37 -40.13 8.14
CA SER A 60 -14.72 -40.31 9.55
C SER A 60 -16.21 -40.58 9.74
N SER A 61 -17.11 -39.94 8.98
CA SER A 61 -18.56 -40.22 9.03
C SER A 61 -18.92 -41.63 8.55
N ALA A 62 -18.25 -42.13 7.51
CA ALA A 62 -18.44 -43.50 7.00
C ALA A 62 -17.94 -44.55 8.01
N HIS A 63 -16.81 -44.29 8.69
CA HIS A 63 -16.33 -45.13 9.78
C HIS A 63 -17.21 -45.07 11.02
N LEU A 64 -17.77 -43.89 11.35
CA LEU A 64 -18.71 -43.73 12.47
C LEU A 64 -20.01 -44.54 12.28
N SER A 65 -20.43 -44.72 11.02
CA SER A 65 -21.66 -45.45 10.67
C SER A 65 -21.53 -46.97 10.82
N ASN A 66 -20.29 -47.49 10.88
CA ASN A 66 -19.97 -48.91 11.10
C ASN A 66 -19.56 -49.22 12.56
N LEU A 67 -19.64 -48.26 13.48
CA LEU A 67 -19.28 -48.47 14.88
C LEU A 67 -20.27 -49.42 15.56
N SER A 68 -19.81 -50.60 15.93
CA SER A 68 -20.58 -51.55 16.73
C SER A 68 -20.46 -51.23 18.23
N VAL A 69 -21.41 -51.71 19.04
CA VAL A 69 -21.37 -51.57 20.50
C VAL A 69 -20.12 -52.23 21.11
N GLN A 70 -19.59 -53.28 20.46
CA GLN A 70 -18.36 -53.96 20.88
C GLN A 70 -17.12 -53.10 20.65
N ASP A 71 -17.05 -52.36 19.55
CA ASP A 71 -15.95 -51.42 19.28
C ASP A 71 -15.93 -50.27 20.29
N ILE A 72 -17.11 -49.80 20.73
CA ILE A 72 -17.22 -48.77 21.76
C ILE A 72 -16.71 -49.29 23.12
N VAL A 73 -17.03 -50.53 23.48
CA VAL A 73 -16.53 -51.16 24.73
C VAL A 73 -15.02 -51.38 24.68
N GLN A 74 -14.47 -51.76 23.52
CA GLN A 74 -13.04 -51.95 23.32
C GLN A 74 -12.28 -50.62 23.29
N LEU A 75 -12.86 -49.57 22.71
CA LEU A 75 -12.33 -48.22 22.75
C LEU A 75 -12.32 -47.70 24.20
N TRP A 76 -13.40 -47.94 24.96
CA TRP A 76 -13.51 -47.54 26.37
C TRP A 76 -12.51 -48.28 27.27
N SER A 77 -12.24 -49.56 26.99
CA SER A 77 -11.21 -50.32 27.71
C SER A 77 -9.80 -49.79 27.39
N GLN A 78 -9.48 -49.49 26.13
CA GLN A 78 -8.21 -48.87 25.75
C GLN A 78 -8.05 -47.45 26.30
N LEU A 79 -9.11 -46.64 26.31
CA LEU A 79 -9.14 -45.29 26.88
C LEU A 79 -8.83 -45.33 28.39
N ARG A 80 -9.36 -46.34 29.08
CA ARG A 80 -9.13 -46.58 30.52
C ARG A 80 -7.69 -46.99 30.85
N HIS A 81 -6.98 -47.63 29.92
CA HIS A 81 -5.59 -48.09 30.14
C HIS A 81 -4.56 -47.05 29.65
N ASN A 82 -4.93 -46.18 28.70
CA ASN A 82 -4.07 -45.12 28.16
C ASN A 82 -4.45 -43.72 28.71
N LEU A 83 -4.69 -43.64 30.02
CA LEU A 83 -5.02 -42.41 30.75
C LEU A 83 -4.02 -41.27 30.49
N VAL A 84 -2.74 -41.62 30.29
CA VAL A 84 -1.68 -40.68 29.91
C VAL A 84 -1.94 -40.08 28.52
N THR A 85 -2.21 -40.89 27.49
CA THR A 85 -2.49 -40.40 26.14
C THR A 85 -3.75 -39.54 26.09
N VAL A 86 -4.78 -39.93 26.83
CA VAL A 86 -6.10 -39.26 26.87
C VAL A 86 -6.04 -37.91 27.57
N THR A 87 -5.07 -37.70 28.46
CA THR A 87 -4.88 -36.41 29.16
C THR A 87 -3.82 -35.55 28.48
N VAL A 88 -2.72 -36.14 28.02
CA VAL A 88 -1.59 -35.44 27.39
C VAL A 88 -1.96 -34.91 26.00
N CYS A 89 -2.66 -35.68 25.16
CA CYS A 89 -2.99 -35.21 23.80
C CYS A 89 -3.92 -33.99 23.79
N PRO A 90 -5.04 -33.97 24.54
CA PRO A 90 -5.91 -32.78 24.58
C PRO A 90 -5.25 -31.59 25.26
N SER A 91 -4.48 -31.79 26.34
CA SER A 91 -3.75 -30.70 26.99
C SER A 91 -2.70 -30.10 26.07
N LEU A 92 -1.96 -30.92 25.32
CA LEU A 92 -1.03 -30.46 24.30
C LEU A 92 -1.75 -29.71 23.17
N LEU A 93 -2.89 -30.22 22.68
CA LEU A 93 -3.69 -29.53 21.66
C LEU A 93 -4.23 -28.18 22.13
N VAL A 94 -4.72 -28.10 23.37
CA VAL A 94 -5.17 -26.83 23.99
C VAL A 94 -4.00 -25.88 24.18
N PHE A 95 -2.85 -26.37 24.62
CA PHE A 95 -1.64 -25.57 24.79
C PHE A 95 -1.13 -25.03 23.45
N LEU A 96 -0.97 -25.89 22.43
CA LEU A 96 -0.57 -25.48 21.08
C LEU A 96 -1.60 -24.57 20.43
N GLY A 97 -2.89 -24.83 20.62
CA GLY A 97 -3.97 -23.97 20.17
C GLY A 97 -3.89 -22.59 20.83
N THR A 98 -3.67 -22.53 22.14
CA THR A 98 -3.52 -21.29 22.89
C THR A 98 -2.29 -20.50 22.42
N LEU A 99 -1.13 -21.16 22.26
CA LEU A 99 0.07 -20.53 21.70
C LEU A 99 -0.16 -20.03 20.27
N TYR A 100 -0.88 -20.78 19.44
CA TYR A 100 -1.23 -20.37 18.08
C TYR A 100 -2.13 -19.13 18.09
N PHE A 101 -3.18 -19.10 18.90
CA PHE A 101 -4.07 -17.93 18.99
C PHE A 101 -3.37 -16.72 19.60
N MET A 102 -2.48 -16.92 20.59
CA MET A 102 -1.70 -15.85 21.20
C MET A 102 -0.59 -15.30 20.28
N SER A 103 -0.05 -16.13 19.38
CA SER A 103 0.98 -15.71 18.41
C SER A 103 0.43 -15.02 17.17
N ARG A 104 -0.90 -15.01 16.97
CA ARG A 104 -1.52 -14.29 15.85
C ARG A 104 -1.31 -12.79 16.00
N PRO A 105 -0.83 -12.09 14.96
CA PRO A 105 -0.72 -10.64 15.00
C PRO A 105 -2.12 -10.03 15.14
N ARG A 106 -2.23 -9.05 16.04
CA ARG A 106 -3.47 -8.28 16.20
C ARG A 106 -3.75 -7.50 14.93
N LYS A 107 -5.04 -7.39 14.60
CA LYS A 107 -5.49 -6.58 13.48
C LYS A 107 -5.35 -5.10 13.85
N VAL A 108 -4.76 -4.33 12.94
CA VAL A 108 -4.58 -2.88 13.04
C VAL A 108 -5.48 -2.24 11.99
N TYR A 109 -6.20 -1.19 12.38
CA TYR A 109 -7.15 -0.51 11.51
C TYR A 109 -6.90 0.99 11.50
N LEU A 110 -7.11 1.60 10.34
CA LEU A 110 -7.24 3.05 10.21
C LEU A 110 -8.64 3.44 10.69
N VAL A 111 -8.72 4.22 11.76
CA VAL A 111 -10.00 4.67 12.32
C VAL A 111 -10.49 5.91 11.59
N ASP A 112 -9.61 6.88 11.34
CA ASP A 112 -9.96 8.14 10.69
C ASP A 112 -8.74 8.79 10.03
N PHE A 113 -8.98 9.78 9.17
CA PHE A 113 -8.00 10.62 8.50
C PHE A 113 -8.54 12.06 8.30
N ALA A 114 -7.62 13.01 8.17
CA ALA A 114 -7.90 14.39 7.81
C ALA A 114 -6.84 14.90 6.84
N CYS A 115 -7.18 15.92 6.04
CA CYS A 115 -6.26 16.55 5.10
C CYS A 115 -6.48 18.05 5.13
N TYR A 116 -5.43 18.82 5.40
CA TYR A 116 -5.53 20.27 5.38
C TYR A 116 -5.86 20.76 3.97
N LYS A 117 -6.97 21.48 3.85
CA LYS A 117 -7.39 22.15 2.62
C LYS A 117 -7.21 23.67 2.78
N PRO A 118 -6.33 24.31 2.01
CA PRO A 118 -6.19 25.76 2.05
C PRO A 118 -7.43 26.49 1.53
N GLY A 119 -7.55 27.78 1.87
CA GLY A 119 -8.61 28.65 1.35
C GLY A 119 -8.44 28.98 -0.14
N PRO A 120 -9.51 29.46 -0.81
CA PRO A 120 -9.53 29.71 -2.24
C PRO A 120 -8.50 30.77 -2.69
N GLU A 121 -8.04 31.64 -1.80
CA GLU A 121 -6.96 32.61 -2.04
C GLU A 121 -5.62 31.97 -2.40
N ARG A 122 -5.45 30.68 -2.07
CA ARG A 122 -4.26 29.89 -2.42
C ARG A 122 -4.42 29.07 -3.70
N GLN A 123 -5.55 29.17 -4.41
CA GLN A 123 -5.71 28.54 -5.72
C GLN A 123 -4.94 29.32 -6.79
N GLY A 124 -4.14 28.61 -7.58
CA GLY A 124 -3.43 29.16 -8.73
C GLY A 124 -3.90 28.50 -10.01
N THR A 125 -4.18 29.32 -11.03
CA THR A 125 -4.48 28.82 -12.37
C THR A 125 -3.19 28.47 -13.12
N ARG A 126 -3.33 27.75 -14.22
CA ARG A 126 -2.22 27.44 -15.13
C ARG A 126 -1.62 28.71 -15.72
N GLU A 127 -2.46 29.70 -16.02
CA GLU A 127 -2.05 30.99 -16.56
C GLU A 127 -1.26 31.77 -15.51
N PHE A 128 -1.74 31.78 -14.27
CA PHE A 128 -1.01 32.35 -13.14
C PHE A 128 0.37 31.72 -12.99
N PHE A 129 0.47 30.39 -13.02
CA PHE A 129 1.76 29.69 -12.93
C PHE A 129 2.70 30.09 -14.08
N MET A 130 2.22 30.10 -15.32
CA MET A 130 3.03 30.48 -16.48
C MET A 130 3.46 31.94 -16.46
N GLU A 131 2.58 32.85 -16.02
CA GLU A 131 2.89 34.27 -15.85
C GLU A 131 3.99 34.45 -14.80
N ARG A 132 3.90 33.76 -13.66
CA ARG A 132 4.92 33.81 -12.61
C ARG A 132 6.25 33.25 -13.11
N SER A 133 6.26 32.10 -13.78
CA SER A 133 7.46 31.49 -14.35
C SER A 133 8.17 32.44 -15.33
N ALA A 134 7.43 33.11 -16.20
CA ALA A 134 8.00 34.10 -17.14
C ALA A 134 8.58 35.31 -16.41
N LYS A 135 7.87 35.84 -15.40
CA LYS A 135 8.29 37.01 -14.62
C LYS A 135 9.54 36.78 -13.76
N ILE A 136 9.82 35.54 -13.34
CA ILE A 136 11.02 35.21 -12.57
C ILE A 136 12.29 35.41 -13.41
N GLY A 137 12.20 35.31 -14.74
CA GLY A 137 13.31 35.59 -15.65
C GLY A 137 14.45 34.55 -15.64
N CYS A 138 14.25 33.41 -14.97
CA CYS A 138 15.24 32.32 -14.90
C CYS A 138 15.06 31.24 -15.99
N PHE A 139 14.02 31.34 -16.81
CA PHE A 139 13.70 30.37 -17.85
C PHE A 139 13.81 31.00 -19.24
N SER A 140 14.38 30.26 -20.20
CA SER A 140 14.32 30.60 -21.61
C SER A 140 12.90 30.38 -22.16
N GLU A 141 12.60 30.98 -23.32
CA GLU A 141 11.35 30.75 -24.04
C GLU A 141 11.10 29.27 -24.35
N GLU A 142 12.16 28.52 -24.67
CA GLU A 142 12.06 27.07 -24.89
C GLU A 142 11.66 26.32 -23.60
N ASN A 143 12.24 26.69 -22.46
CA ASN A 143 11.90 26.13 -21.16
C ASN A 143 10.45 26.45 -20.76
N LEU A 144 9.98 27.68 -21.02
CA LEU A 144 8.60 28.09 -20.76
C LEU A 144 7.61 27.32 -21.65
N ALA A 145 7.93 27.16 -22.94
CA ALA A 145 7.12 26.37 -23.86
C ALA A 145 7.04 24.89 -23.43
N PHE A 146 8.14 24.34 -22.91
CA PHE A 146 8.18 22.99 -22.35
C PHE A 146 7.35 22.86 -21.06
N GLN A 147 7.50 23.79 -20.12
CA GLN A 147 6.69 23.85 -18.89
C GLN A 147 5.19 23.91 -19.21
N LYS A 148 4.78 24.72 -20.19
CA LYS A 148 3.39 24.80 -20.64
C LYS A 148 2.86 23.45 -21.15
N LYS A 149 3.64 22.75 -21.98
CA LYS A 149 3.28 21.40 -22.47
C LYS A 149 3.13 20.39 -21.32
N ILE A 150 4.00 20.44 -20.31
CA ILE A 150 3.88 19.59 -19.10
C ILE A 150 2.58 19.93 -18.38
N LEU A 151 2.32 21.22 -18.14
CA LEU A 151 1.17 21.68 -17.37
C LEU A 151 -0.15 21.25 -18.00
N GLU A 152 -0.26 21.36 -19.33
CA GLU A 152 -1.43 20.91 -20.11
C GLU A 152 -1.67 19.39 -20.05
N ARG A 153 -0.62 18.59 -19.76
CA ARG A 153 -0.67 17.12 -19.72
C ARG A 153 -0.57 16.53 -18.31
N SER A 154 -0.37 17.36 -17.29
CA SER A 154 -0.12 16.94 -15.90
C SER A 154 -1.36 16.40 -15.18
N GLY A 155 -2.56 16.64 -15.72
CA GLY A 155 -3.82 16.34 -15.02
C GLY A 155 -4.19 17.34 -13.92
N LEU A 156 -3.39 18.38 -13.69
CA LEU A 156 -3.67 19.43 -12.70
C LEU A 156 -4.74 20.40 -13.21
N GLY A 157 -5.79 20.62 -12.41
CA GLY A 157 -6.89 21.54 -12.72
C GLY A 157 -6.57 23.00 -12.40
N GLN A 158 -7.51 23.90 -12.73
CA GLN A 158 -7.42 25.34 -12.45
C GLN A 158 -7.65 25.71 -10.96
N HIS A 159 -7.95 24.71 -10.12
CA HIS A 159 -8.18 24.85 -8.69
C HIS A 159 -7.06 24.22 -7.85
N THR A 160 -5.86 24.11 -8.43
CA THR A 160 -4.67 23.59 -7.73
C THR A 160 -4.19 24.63 -6.72
N TYR A 161 -3.86 24.21 -5.50
CA TYR A 161 -3.39 25.11 -4.46
C TYR A 161 -1.86 25.21 -4.48
N PHE A 162 -1.35 26.41 -4.19
CA PHE A 162 0.08 26.67 -4.04
C PHE A 162 0.41 27.15 -2.62
N PRO A 163 1.65 26.92 -2.15
CA PRO A 163 2.16 27.55 -0.95
C PRO A 163 2.04 29.08 -1.00
N GLU A 164 1.76 29.71 0.15
CA GLU A 164 1.63 31.18 0.24
C GLU A 164 2.90 31.90 -0.29
N VAL A 165 4.07 31.31 -0.04
CA VAL A 165 5.36 31.83 -0.52
C VAL A 165 5.45 31.89 -2.05
N VAL A 166 4.86 30.91 -2.73
CA VAL A 166 4.85 30.81 -4.21
C VAL A 166 3.81 31.76 -4.81
N MET A 167 2.76 32.11 -4.06
CA MET A 167 1.72 33.05 -4.51
C MET A 167 2.21 34.51 -4.55
N ARG A 168 3.21 34.85 -3.71
CA ARG A 168 3.81 36.20 -3.64
C ARG A 168 4.81 36.46 -4.77
N PHE A 169 5.06 37.74 -5.08
CA PHE A 169 6.09 38.14 -6.04
C PHE A 169 6.86 39.38 -5.54
N PRO A 170 8.20 39.32 -5.44
CA PRO A 170 9.03 38.14 -5.64
C PRO A 170 8.75 37.04 -4.59
N PRO A 171 8.94 35.75 -4.91
CA PRO A 171 8.86 34.68 -3.91
C PRO A 171 9.90 34.91 -2.80
N ASN A 172 9.54 34.59 -1.56
CA ASN A 172 10.45 34.69 -0.40
C ASN A 172 10.66 33.31 0.25
N PRO A 173 11.41 32.39 -0.39
CA PRO A 173 11.69 31.08 0.17
C PRO A 173 12.69 31.21 1.32
N CYS A 174 12.21 31.15 2.56
CA CYS A 174 13.06 31.16 3.74
C CYS A 174 12.57 30.15 4.79
N MET A 175 13.44 29.81 5.74
CA MET A 175 13.13 28.83 6.79
C MET A 175 11.95 29.25 7.67
N ALA A 176 11.74 30.55 7.87
CA ALA A 176 10.62 31.07 8.65
C ALA A 176 9.28 30.81 7.93
N GLU A 177 9.22 31.06 6.62
CA GLU A 177 8.00 30.81 5.85
C GLU A 177 7.73 29.31 5.68
N ALA A 178 8.77 28.49 5.47
CA ALA A 178 8.63 27.03 5.43
C ALA A 178 8.12 26.47 6.77
N ARG A 179 8.60 27.03 7.90
CA ARG A 179 8.07 26.70 9.23
C ARG A 179 6.61 27.09 9.37
N LYS A 180 6.25 28.32 8.99
CA LYS A 180 4.87 28.82 9.04
C LYS A 180 3.92 27.95 8.22
N GLU A 181 4.34 27.54 7.02
CA GLU A 181 3.58 26.63 6.17
C GLU A 181 3.40 25.26 6.83
N ALA A 182 4.49 24.66 7.31
CA ALA A 182 4.44 23.36 7.99
C ALA A 182 3.50 23.42 9.21
N GLU A 183 3.62 24.44 10.06
CA GLU A 183 2.70 24.64 11.21
C GLU A 183 1.25 24.74 10.76
N THR A 184 0.97 25.57 9.74
CA THR A 184 -0.40 25.76 9.24
C THR A 184 -1.01 24.44 8.74
N VAL A 185 -0.26 23.70 7.91
CA VAL A 185 -0.74 22.46 7.28
C VAL A 185 -0.85 21.33 8.31
N MET A 186 0.20 21.13 9.11
CA MET A 186 0.25 20.06 10.10
C MET A 186 -0.77 20.28 11.22
N PHE A 187 -0.85 21.51 11.76
CA PHE A 187 -1.78 21.78 12.85
C PHE A 187 -3.22 21.76 12.34
N GLY A 188 -3.52 22.36 11.19
CA GLY A 188 -4.88 22.31 10.63
C GLY A 188 -5.38 20.88 10.38
N ALA A 189 -4.53 19.99 9.88
CA ALA A 189 -4.89 18.58 9.71
C ALA A 189 -5.10 17.83 11.04
N ILE A 190 -4.27 18.10 12.05
CA ILE A 190 -4.41 17.50 13.38
C ILE A 190 -5.67 18.01 14.07
N ASP A 191 -5.93 19.31 14.04
CA ASP A 191 -7.11 19.92 14.65
C ASP A 191 -8.41 19.32 14.09
N GLU A 192 -8.49 19.16 12.78
CA GLU A 192 -9.62 18.50 12.12
C GLU A 192 -9.76 17.03 12.58
N LEU A 193 -8.65 16.28 12.63
CA LEU A 193 -8.66 14.89 13.07
C LEU A 193 -9.10 14.72 14.53
N LEU A 194 -8.58 15.55 15.43
CA LEU A 194 -8.95 15.52 16.85
C LEU A 194 -10.40 15.94 17.06
N SER A 195 -10.86 16.95 16.33
CA SER A 195 -12.26 17.38 16.34
C SER A 195 -13.21 16.27 15.87
N LYS A 196 -12.85 15.61 14.76
CA LYS A 196 -13.66 14.54 14.16
C LYS A 196 -13.73 13.28 15.03
N THR A 197 -12.63 12.92 15.70
CA THR A 197 -12.52 11.68 16.48
C THR A 197 -12.86 11.85 17.96
N GLY A 198 -12.81 13.07 18.49
CA GLY A 198 -12.97 13.35 19.93
C GLY A 198 -11.82 12.85 20.80
N VAL A 199 -10.72 12.40 20.20
CA VAL A 199 -9.55 11.88 20.91
C VAL A 199 -8.81 13.01 21.60
N LYS A 200 -8.44 12.81 22.86
CA LYS A 200 -7.64 13.80 23.58
C LYS A 200 -6.19 13.67 23.16
N ALA A 201 -5.52 14.80 22.97
CA ALA A 201 -4.10 14.86 22.63
C ALA A 201 -3.21 14.02 23.59
N LYS A 202 -3.57 13.93 24.87
CA LYS A 202 -2.84 13.13 25.87
C LYS A 202 -2.95 11.60 25.68
N ASP A 203 -3.97 11.14 24.97
CA ASP A 203 -4.19 9.71 24.71
C ASP A 203 -3.31 9.22 23.55
N ILE A 204 -2.73 10.13 22.76
CA ILE A 204 -1.86 9.80 21.63
C ILE A 204 -0.55 9.19 22.11
N GLY A 205 -0.34 7.93 21.74
CA GLY A 205 0.82 7.17 22.19
C GLY A 205 2.03 7.16 21.27
N ILE A 206 1.81 7.36 19.98
CA ILE A 206 2.80 7.26 18.91
C ILE A 206 2.52 8.39 17.91
N LEU A 207 3.54 9.15 17.55
CA LEU A 207 3.47 10.18 16.52
C LEU A 207 4.49 9.85 15.43
N VAL A 208 4.05 9.76 14.18
CA VAL A 208 4.93 9.52 13.03
C VAL A 208 4.75 10.68 12.06
N VAL A 209 5.71 11.59 12.02
CA VAL A 209 5.68 12.73 11.10
C VAL A 209 6.59 12.42 9.93
N ASN A 210 6.10 12.66 8.72
CA ASN A 210 6.88 12.56 7.51
C ASN A 210 6.97 13.94 6.84
N CYS A 211 8.18 14.35 6.46
CA CYS A 211 8.36 15.52 5.62
C CYS A 211 9.68 15.41 4.87
N SER A 212 9.63 15.54 3.55
CA SER A 212 10.85 15.54 2.72
C SER A 212 11.28 16.94 2.28
N GLY A 213 10.38 17.92 2.31
CA GLY A 213 10.66 19.29 1.86
C GLY A 213 11.25 20.21 2.95
N PHE A 214 11.15 19.82 4.23
CA PHE A 214 11.55 20.67 5.35
C PHE A 214 11.92 19.83 6.58
N CYS A 215 13.18 19.89 7.00
CA CYS A 215 13.71 19.13 8.16
C CYS A 215 14.40 20.07 9.15
N PRO A 216 13.64 20.88 9.93
CA PRO A 216 14.21 21.86 10.85
C PRO A 216 14.77 21.22 12.12
N THR A 217 15.53 22.01 12.88
CA THR A 217 15.81 21.78 14.30
C THR A 217 15.17 22.92 15.11
N PRO A 218 14.31 22.63 16.11
CA PRO A 218 13.79 21.30 16.50
C PRO A 218 12.95 20.64 15.40
N SER A 219 12.77 19.32 15.46
CA SER A 219 12.04 18.55 14.44
C SER A 219 10.55 18.89 14.39
N LEU A 220 9.89 18.58 13.27
CA LEU A 220 8.45 18.78 13.11
C LEU A 220 7.64 17.96 14.12
N SER A 221 8.08 16.73 14.40
CA SER A 221 7.50 15.93 15.48
C SER A 221 7.62 16.60 16.85
N ALA A 222 8.74 17.23 17.17
CA ALA A 222 8.93 17.96 18.43
C ALA A 222 8.04 19.20 18.50
N MET A 223 7.86 19.90 17.37
CA MET A 223 6.93 21.04 17.28
C MET A 223 5.49 20.63 17.57
N ILE A 224 5.02 19.52 16.98
CA ILE A 224 3.68 18.96 17.24
C ILE A 224 3.53 18.54 18.71
N VAL A 225 4.50 17.80 19.25
CA VAL A 225 4.49 17.37 20.67
C VAL A 225 4.34 18.57 21.60
N ASN A 226 5.11 19.63 21.35
CA ASN A 226 5.08 20.84 22.16
C ASN A 226 3.80 21.67 21.97
N HIS A 227 3.25 21.74 20.75
CA HIS A 227 2.04 22.50 20.45
C HIS A 227 0.81 21.89 21.14
N TYR A 228 0.60 20.59 20.94
CA TYR A 228 -0.59 19.87 21.47
C TYR A 228 -0.44 19.37 22.90
N LYS A 229 0.73 19.60 23.53
CA LYS A 229 1.05 19.11 24.87
C LYS A 229 0.79 17.60 25.00
N LEU A 230 1.32 16.86 24.02
CA LEU A 230 1.25 15.40 24.02
C LEU A 230 1.93 14.83 25.27
N ARG A 231 1.60 13.58 25.62
CA ARG A 231 2.13 12.94 26.83
C ARG A 231 3.67 12.85 26.82
N GLY A 232 4.29 12.98 27.99
CA GLY A 232 5.76 13.00 28.11
C GLY A 232 6.48 11.70 27.70
N ASN A 233 5.77 10.56 27.69
CA ASN A 233 6.27 9.26 27.24
C ASN A 233 5.81 8.90 25.82
N ILE A 234 5.53 9.90 24.98
CA ILE A 234 5.19 9.69 23.57
C ILE A 234 6.38 9.13 22.80
N MET A 235 6.12 8.22 21.85
CA MET A 235 7.14 7.86 20.86
C MET A 235 6.95 8.70 19.61
N SER A 236 7.86 9.63 19.37
CA SER A 236 7.83 10.53 18.22
C SER A 236 8.89 10.14 17.19
N TYR A 237 8.46 9.88 15.96
CA TYR A 237 9.31 9.60 14.80
C TYR A 237 9.20 10.75 13.81
N ASN A 238 10.34 11.21 13.26
CA ASN A 238 10.39 12.23 12.22
C ASN A 238 11.13 11.65 11.01
N LEU A 239 10.39 11.26 9.99
CA LEU A 239 10.90 10.66 8.77
C LEU A 239 11.13 11.74 7.72
N GLY A 240 12.25 11.66 7.00
CA GLY A 240 12.57 12.55 5.89
C GLY A 240 13.36 11.84 4.81
N GLY A 241 13.41 12.45 3.62
CA GLY A 241 14.22 11.97 2.49
C GLY A 241 13.63 10.82 1.66
N MET A 242 12.40 10.36 1.96
CA MET A 242 11.75 9.27 1.21
C MET A 242 10.85 9.76 0.07
N GLY A 243 10.56 11.06 -0.02
CA GLY A 243 9.72 11.63 -1.07
C GLY A 243 8.29 11.11 -1.03
N CYS A 244 7.68 10.88 -2.20
CA CYS A 244 6.26 10.52 -2.32
C CYS A 244 5.89 9.15 -1.72
N SER A 245 6.86 8.27 -1.45
CA SER A 245 6.60 6.97 -0.80
C SER A 245 6.50 7.09 0.74
N ALA A 246 6.87 8.24 1.31
CA ALA A 246 6.97 8.44 2.74
C ALA A 246 5.66 8.16 3.48
N ALA A 247 4.52 8.50 2.89
CA ALA A 247 3.20 8.27 3.47
C ALA A 247 2.95 6.77 3.76
N LEU A 248 3.20 5.89 2.78
CA LEU A 248 3.00 4.44 2.94
C LEU A 248 3.99 3.83 3.93
N ILE A 249 5.24 4.28 3.91
CA ILE A 249 6.27 3.80 4.85
C ILE A 249 5.91 4.20 6.27
N SER A 250 5.37 5.40 6.46
CA SER A 250 4.90 5.89 7.76
C SER A 250 3.71 5.07 8.28
N VAL A 251 2.78 4.68 7.40
CA VAL A 251 1.67 3.77 7.75
C VAL A 251 2.16 2.36 8.10
N ASP A 252 3.17 1.83 7.40
CA ASP A 252 3.71 0.51 7.73
C ASP A 252 4.50 0.53 9.06
N LEU A 253 5.34 1.56 9.28
CA LEU A 253 6.02 1.76 10.55
C LEU A 253 5.01 1.84 11.69
N ALA A 254 3.96 2.65 11.50
CA ALA A 254 2.84 2.75 12.42
C ALA A 254 2.26 1.38 12.76
N LYS A 255 1.89 0.58 11.76
CA LYS A 255 1.38 -0.78 11.94
C LYS A 255 2.36 -1.68 12.71
N GLN A 256 3.65 -1.66 12.39
CA GLN A 256 4.64 -2.48 13.08
C GLN A 256 4.77 -2.10 14.56
N LEU A 257 4.79 -0.80 14.87
CA LEU A 257 4.83 -0.31 16.24
C LEU A 257 3.59 -0.73 17.05
N LEU A 258 2.43 -0.75 16.39
CA LEU A 258 1.16 -1.21 16.97
C LEU A 258 1.12 -2.71 17.26
N GLN A 259 1.82 -3.52 16.46
CA GLN A 259 1.86 -4.97 16.65
C GLN A 259 2.75 -5.36 17.83
N VAL A 260 3.81 -4.61 18.10
CA VAL A 260 4.76 -4.90 19.19
C VAL A 260 4.28 -4.35 20.54
N LYS A 261 3.48 -3.27 20.55
CA LYS A 261 3.05 -2.62 21.80
C LYS A 261 1.71 -3.09 22.31
N PHE A 262 1.70 -3.55 23.57
CA PHE A 262 0.53 -4.13 24.23
C PHE A 262 -0.37 -3.11 24.96
N LEU A 263 0.08 -1.86 25.20
CA LEU A 263 -0.65 -0.90 26.02
C LEU A 263 -0.76 0.50 25.40
N SER A 264 -1.92 1.11 25.63
CA SER A 264 -2.34 2.49 25.35
C SER A 264 -2.76 2.80 23.91
N LEU A 265 -4.04 3.17 23.76
CA LEU A 265 -4.76 3.65 22.56
C LEU A 265 -3.82 4.39 21.60
N PRO A 266 -3.30 3.70 20.59
CA PRO A 266 -2.26 4.27 19.78
C PRO A 266 -2.90 4.97 18.59
N PHE A 267 -3.36 6.19 18.84
CA PHE A 267 -3.67 7.11 17.76
C PHE A 267 -2.36 7.50 17.08
N ILE A 268 -2.32 7.34 15.76
CA ILE A 268 -1.16 7.69 14.93
C ILE A 268 -1.59 8.82 14.02
N ILE A 269 -0.98 9.96 14.22
CA ILE A 269 -1.01 11.05 13.26
C ILE A 269 0.13 10.77 12.30
N ASN A 270 -0.22 10.51 11.04
CA ASN A 270 0.70 10.53 9.91
C ASN A 270 0.41 11.81 9.13
N ILE A 271 1.34 12.74 9.18
CA ILE A 271 1.36 13.90 8.28
C ILE A 271 2.51 13.70 7.32
#